data_AF-A0A0V1KN64-F1
#
_entry.id   AF-A0A0V1KN64-F1
#
_cell.length_a   1.000
_cell.length_b   1.000
_cell.length_c   1.000
_cell.angle_alpha   90.00
_cell.angle_beta   90.00
_cell.angle_gamma   90.00
#
_symmetry.space_group_name_H-M   'P 1'
#
loop_
_entity.id
_entity.type
_entity.pdbx_description
1 polymer ?
#
loop_
_entity_poly.entity_id
_entity_poly.type
_entity_poly.pdbx_seq_one_letter_code
_entity_poly.pdbx_strand_id
1 'polypeptide(L)' 'MTLGPTGRNQEWQDADPELRQIREWLEKRDWPQEPPAGSHMFRSLWSQRDRLTLRDGILCRAWEAPDRE' A
#
# COMPACT_ATOMS: atom_id res chain seq x y z
N MET A 1 7.72 24.92 -2.61
CA MET A 1 8.33 23.87 -1.79
C MET A 1 8.45 22.65 -2.70
N THR A 2 9.66 22.28 -3.11
CA THR A 2 9.89 21.08 -3.93
C THR A 2 9.87 19.89 -2.99
N LEU A 3 8.76 19.16 -2.95
CA LEU A 3 8.70 17.90 -2.24
C LEU A 3 9.75 16.96 -2.84
N GLY A 4 10.58 16.35 -1.99
CA GLY A 4 11.49 15.29 -2.41
C GLY A 4 10.71 14.13 -3.05
N PRO A 5 11.40 13.15 -3.66
CA PRO A 5 10.79 12.00 -4.32
C PRO A 5 9.78 11.23 -3.43
N THR A 6 10.00 11.27 -2.12
CA THR A 6 9.12 10.74 -1.07
C THR A 6 7.79 11.49 -0.97
N GLY A 7 7.81 12.83 -1.00
CA GLY A 7 6.59 13.63 -0.89
C GLY A 7 5.70 13.53 -2.13
N ARG A 8 6.30 13.43 -3.34
CA ARG A 8 5.52 13.17 -4.56
C ARG A 8 4.83 11.79 -4.51
N ASN A 9 5.50 10.75 -4.02
CA ASN A 9 4.87 9.42 -3.87
C ASN A 9 3.69 9.45 -2.91
N GLN A 10 3.81 10.16 -1.80
CA GLN A 10 2.72 10.30 -0.84
C GLN A 10 1.50 10.98 -1.48
N GLU A 11 1.70 12.10 -2.20
CA GLU A 11 0.63 12.79 -2.92
C GLU A 11 -0.11 11.88 -3.91
N TRP A 12 0.62 11.07 -4.68
CA TRP A 12 0.02 10.12 -5.62
C TRP A 12 -0.80 9.04 -4.92
N GLN A 13 -0.31 8.53 -3.78
CA GLN A 13 -1.04 7.53 -3.01
C GLN A 13 -2.26 8.12 -2.29
N ASP A 14 -2.18 9.36 -1.83
CA ASP A 14 -3.31 10.06 -1.21
C ASP A 14 -4.40 10.41 -2.23
N ALA A 15 -4.01 10.65 -3.49
CA ALA A 15 -4.93 10.91 -4.60
C ALA A 15 -5.66 9.64 -5.09
N ASP A 16 -5.08 8.45 -4.91
CA ASP A 16 -5.69 7.19 -5.28
C ASP A 16 -6.56 6.65 -4.12
N PRO A 17 -7.89 6.54 -4.30
CA PRO A 17 -8.79 6.13 -3.21
C PRO A 17 -8.57 4.68 -2.77
N GLU A 18 -8.14 3.78 -3.68
CA GLU A 18 -7.89 2.38 -3.35
C GLU A 18 -6.59 2.24 -2.56
N LEU A 19 -5.53 2.96 -2.94
CA LEU A 19 -4.27 2.98 -2.17
C LEU A 19 -4.46 3.62 -0.80
N ARG A 20 -5.23 4.71 -0.71
CA ARG A 20 -5.59 5.31 0.58
C ARG A 20 -6.32 4.32 1.48
N GLN A 21 -7.27 3.57 0.93
CA GLN A 21 -8.02 2.57 1.69
C GLN A 21 -7.11 1.43 2.22
N ILE A 22 -6.18 0.93 1.38
CA ILE A 22 -5.17 -0.06 1.82
C ILE A 22 -4.34 0.48 2.98
N ARG A 23 -3.89 1.75 2.89
CA ARG A 23 -3.13 2.38 3.97
C ARG A 23 -3.92 2.44 5.26
N GLU A 24 -5.16 2.90 5.20
CA GLU A 24 -6.02 2.98 6.38
C GLU A 24 -6.20 1.62 7.07
N TRP A 25 -6.35 0.53 6.31
CA TRP A 25 -6.43 -0.81 6.87
C TRP A 25 -5.13 -1.23 7.57
N LEU A 26 -3.97 -0.89 7.01
CA LEU A 26 -2.67 -1.16 7.66
C LEU A 26 -2.50 -0.32 8.94
N GLU A 27 -2.83 0.97 8.90
CA GLU A 27 -2.70 1.89 10.05
C GLU A 27 -3.60 1.46 11.21
N LYS A 28 -4.87 1.18 10.91
CA LYS A 28 -5.87 0.79 11.91
C LYS A 28 -5.79 -0.70 12.29
N ARG A 29 -4.94 -1.48 11.59
CA ARG A 29 -4.92 -2.95 11.65
C ARG A 29 -6.29 -3.58 11.41
N ASP A 30 -7.11 -2.91 10.61
CA ASP A 30 -8.50 -3.25 10.31
C ASP A 30 -8.59 -3.83 8.89
N TRP A 31 -7.87 -4.93 8.68
CA TRP A 31 -7.85 -5.58 7.37
C TRP A 31 -9.11 -6.41 7.17
N PRO A 32 -9.89 -6.21 6.10
CA PRO A 32 -11.13 -6.95 5.91
C PRO A 32 -10.83 -8.43 5.63
N GLN A 33 -11.72 -9.31 6.10
CA GLN A 33 -11.61 -10.75 5.86
C GLN A 33 -11.98 -11.16 4.43
N GLU A 34 -12.85 -10.39 3.78
CA GLU A 34 -13.25 -10.63 2.40
C GLU A 34 -12.54 -9.67 1.44
N PRO A 35 -12.30 -10.09 0.18
CA PRO A 35 -11.67 -9.24 -0.80
C PRO A 35 -12.57 -8.06 -1.14
N PRO A 36 -12.01 -6.84 -1.25
CA PRO A 36 -12.81 -5.68 -1.59
C PRO A 36 -13.28 -5.74 -3.04
N ALA A 37 -14.47 -5.18 -3.27
CA ALA A 37 -14.91 -4.82 -4.61
C ALA A 37 -14.06 -3.65 -5.12
N GLY A 38 -13.71 -3.65 -6.41
CA GLY A 38 -12.89 -2.60 -7.01
C GLY A 38 -12.00 -3.12 -8.13
N SER A 39 -10.87 -2.44 -8.34
CA SER A 39 -9.94 -2.78 -9.39
C SER A 39 -9.21 -4.11 -9.13
N HIS A 40 -8.61 -4.66 -10.19
CA HIS A 40 -7.71 -5.82 -10.06
C HIS A 40 -6.49 -5.48 -9.19
N MET A 41 -5.97 -4.25 -9.28
CA MET A 41 -4.85 -3.79 -8.47
C MET A 41 -5.22 -3.82 -6.98
N PHE A 42 -6.39 -3.31 -6.63
CA PHE A 42 -6.86 -3.25 -5.25
C PHE A 42 -7.03 -4.63 -4.62
N ARG A 43 -7.65 -5.56 -5.35
CA ARG A 43 -7.73 -6.97 -4.93
C ARG A 43 -6.35 -7.63 -4.81
N SER A 44 -5.44 -7.33 -5.73
CA SER A 44 -4.07 -7.86 -5.70
C SER A 44 -3.29 -7.34 -4.48
N LEU A 45 -3.44 -6.06 -4.14
CA LEU A 45 -2.85 -5.48 -2.94
C LEU A 45 -3.47 -6.08 -1.68
N TRP A 46 -4.80 -6.22 -1.65
CA TRP A 46 -5.51 -6.86 -0.55
C TRP A 46 -5.00 -8.28 -0.27
N SER A 47 -4.83 -9.10 -1.33
CA SER A 47 -4.33 -10.47 -1.23
C SER A 47 -2.87 -10.55 -0.78
N GLN A 48 -2.11 -9.46 -0.87
CA GLN A 48 -0.69 -9.41 -0.55
C GLN A 48 -0.43 -8.65 0.75
N ARG A 49 -1.43 -8.57 1.64
CA ARG A 49 -1.34 -7.94 2.96
C ARG A 49 0.00 -8.16 3.65
N ASP A 50 0.46 -9.40 3.71
CA ASP A 50 1.68 -9.78 4.46
C ASP A 50 2.97 -9.18 3.87
N ARG A 51 2.91 -8.72 2.61
CA ARG A 51 4.02 -8.06 1.90
C ARG A 51 3.88 -6.54 1.90
N LEU A 52 2.80 -5.99 2.43
CA LEU A 52 2.57 -4.55 2.48
C LEU A 52 2.98 -3.97 3.83
N THR A 53 3.65 -2.83 3.78
CA THR A 53 4.14 -2.11 4.96
C THR A 53 3.92 -0.62 4.77
N LEU A 54 3.79 0.10 5.89
CA LEU A 54 3.77 1.56 5.89
C LEU A 54 5.11 2.07 6.40
N ARG A 55 5.72 2.99 5.64
CA ARG A 55 6.94 3.70 6.03
C ARG A 55 6.68 5.19 5.92
N ASP A 56 6.69 5.90 7.05
CA ASP A 56 6.41 7.34 7.11
C ASP A 56 5.08 7.75 6.42
N GLY A 57 4.06 6.90 6.57
CA GLY A 57 2.76 7.10 5.93
C GLY A 57 2.76 6.79 4.42
N ILE A 58 3.77 6.12 3.88
CA ILE A 58 3.82 5.70 2.48
C ILE A 58 3.63 4.19 2.40
N LEU A 59 2.67 3.76 1.60
CA LEU A 59 2.45 2.35 1.29
C LEU A 59 3.64 1.82 0.50
N CYS A 60 4.31 0.83 1.06
CA CYS A 60 5.46 0.16 0.50
C CYS A 60 5.17 -1.33 0.37
N ARG A 61 5.51 -1.92 -0.78
CA ARG A 61 5.52 -3.37 -0.95
C ARG A 61 6.94 -3.88 -0.72
N ALA A 62 7.10 -4.82 0.20
CA ALA A 62 8.32 -5.59 0.32
C ALA A 62 8.46 -6.46 -0.93
N TRP A 63 9.55 -6.26 -1.66
CA TRP A 63 10.03 -7.26 -2.61
C TRP A 63 10.77 -8.29 -1.78
N GLU A 64 10.37 -9.56 -1.85
CA GLU A 64 11.24 -10.65 -1.41
C GLU A 64 12.56 -10.44 -2.15
N ALA A 65 13.66 -10.27 -1.41
CA ALA A 65 14.96 -10.41 -2.02
C ALA A 65 14.93 -11.79 -2.70
N PRO A 66 15.31 -11.92 -3.98
CA PRO A 66 15.50 -13.26 -4.52
C PRO A 66 16.47 -13.94 -3.57
N ASP A 67 16.05 -15.06 -2.96
CA ASP A 67 16.94 -15.91 -2.21
C ASP A 67 18.17 -16.11 -3.09
N ARG A 68 19.29 -15.49 -2.67
CA ARG A 68 20.58 -15.76 -3.27
C ARG A 68 20.98 -17.12 -2.71
N GLU A 69 20.52 -18.17 -3.38
CA GLU A 69 21.17 -19.47 -3.36
C GLU A 69 22.54 -19.38 -4.04
#